data_AF-A0AAU3MA63-F1
#
_entry.id   AF-A0AAU3MA63-F1
#
_cell.length_a   1.000
_cell.length_b   1.000
_cell.length_c   1.000
_cell.angle_alpha   90.00
_cell.angle_beta   90.00
_cell.angle_gamma   90.00
#
_symmetry.space_group_name_H-M   'P 1'
#
loop_
_entity.id
_entity.type
_entity.pdbx_description
1 polymer ?
#
loop_
_entity_poly.entity_id
_entity_poly.type
_entity_poly.pdbx_seq_one_letter_code
_entity_poly.pdbx_strand_id
1 'polypeptide(L)'
;MGELTRIVPFEMVDAVLAETSAGQRRLRKLPARVVVYLLMAATLFEDCGYLAVWRKLTAGLEAASIPTVTATALWDARTRLGPGPVRHLFDLLRGPASAIRTGGARWRGMLTVAIDGTYLDVPDSPTHRAHLGKVSNQYAAASGYPQICLTALVACGTRAIIDAAFGPRSSGETVYGQQLTRSLHHRMIVLLDRGFATNAFLASVAATGADFLARLSAIRKPPCLRRLEDGSFLSRFGPLEVRIIECEITIDTSGGRNTGVYRLATTLLDARRYPAFDLVKLYHERWEVESA
;
A
#
# COMPACT_ATOMS: atom_id res chain seq x y z
N MET A 1 11.69 -10.03 -20.04
CA MET A 1 11.44 -11.33 -19.37
C MET A 1 12.46 -11.64 -18.27
N GLY A 2 13.77 -11.37 -18.48
CA GLY A 2 14.84 -11.79 -17.56
C GLY A 2 14.63 -11.45 -16.07
N GLU A 3 14.40 -10.19 -15.71
CA GLU A 3 14.27 -9.82 -14.29
C GLU A 3 12.95 -10.26 -13.65
N LEU A 4 11.82 -10.14 -14.35
CA LEU A 4 10.51 -10.58 -13.83
C LEU A 4 10.50 -12.08 -13.49
N THR A 5 11.15 -12.90 -14.30
CA THR A 5 11.20 -14.36 -14.11
C THR A 5 12.09 -14.80 -12.94
N ARG A 6 12.97 -13.93 -12.44
CA ARG A 6 13.74 -14.18 -11.20
C ARG A 6 12.90 -14.02 -9.94
N ILE A 7 11.92 -13.12 -9.98
CA ILE A 7 11.04 -12.83 -8.84
C ILE A 7 9.77 -13.69 -8.91
N VAL A 8 9.24 -13.87 -10.13
CA VAL A 8 8.04 -14.66 -10.42
C VAL A 8 8.41 -15.73 -11.46
N PRO A 9 8.93 -16.89 -11.02
CA PRO A 9 9.30 -17.99 -11.90
C PRO A 9 8.12 -18.59 -12.65
N PHE A 10 8.39 -19.34 -13.73
CA PHE A 10 7.34 -19.90 -14.57
C PHE A 10 6.46 -20.90 -13.81
N GLU A 11 7.09 -21.76 -13.01
CA GLU A 11 6.45 -22.76 -12.17
C GLU A 11 5.47 -22.14 -11.17
N MET A 12 5.78 -20.95 -10.64
CA MET A 12 4.89 -20.20 -9.76
C MET A 12 3.64 -19.74 -10.52
N VAL A 13 3.82 -19.17 -11.71
CA VAL A 13 2.68 -18.73 -12.55
C VAL A 13 1.84 -19.92 -12.98
N ASP A 14 2.45 -21.06 -13.31
CA ASP A 14 1.73 -22.27 -13.70
C ASP A 14 0.90 -22.85 -12.57
N ALA A 15 1.46 -22.92 -11.36
CA ALA A 15 0.74 -23.35 -10.16
C ALA A 15 -0.48 -22.45 -9.91
N VAL A 16 -0.28 -21.13 -9.93
CA VAL A 16 -1.35 -20.13 -9.80
C VAL A 16 -2.46 -20.35 -10.85
N LEU A 17 -2.08 -20.56 -12.11
CA LEU A 17 -3.04 -20.77 -13.20
C LEU A 17 -3.82 -22.08 -13.05
N ALA A 18 -3.19 -23.13 -12.52
CA ALA A 18 -3.83 -24.41 -12.23
C ALA A 18 -4.84 -24.26 -11.08
N GLU A 19 -4.41 -23.66 -9.96
CA GLU A 19 -5.24 -23.47 -8.76
C GLU A 19 -6.45 -22.56 -9.00
N THR A 20 -6.29 -21.55 -9.86
CA THR A 20 -7.38 -20.63 -10.22
C THR A 20 -8.23 -21.11 -11.40
N SER A 21 -7.99 -22.33 -11.91
CA SER A 21 -8.66 -22.88 -13.10
C SER A 21 -8.58 -21.97 -14.35
N ALA A 22 -7.57 -21.11 -14.41
CA ALA A 22 -7.30 -20.21 -15.53
C ALA A 22 -6.32 -20.79 -16.55
N GLY A 23 -5.90 -22.05 -16.34
CA GLY A 23 -5.14 -22.85 -17.30
C GLY A 23 -5.88 -23.01 -18.63
N GLN A 24 -5.11 -23.21 -19.70
CA GLN A 24 -5.68 -23.43 -21.03
C GLN A 24 -5.86 -24.92 -21.30
N ARG A 25 -7.02 -25.32 -21.82
CA ARG A 25 -7.23 -26.68 -22.38
C ARG A 25 -6.61 -26.86 -23.77
N ARG A 26 -6.33 -25.76 -24.48
CA ARG A 26 -5.68 -25.74 -25.80
C ARG A 26 -4.67 -24.59 -25.85
N LEU A 27 -3.43 -24.88 -26.22
CA LEU A 27 -2.39 -23.87 -26.44
C LEU A 27 -2.81 -22.95 -27.61
N ARG A 28 -3.05 -21.68 -27.31
CA ARG A 28 -3.34 -20.62 -28.30
C ARG A 28 -2.13 -19.71 -28.48
N LYS A 29 -2.17 -18.82 -29.48
CA LYS A 29 -1.12 -17.81 -29.75
C LYS A 29 -0.77 -16.93 -28.53
N LEU A 30 -1.67 -16.82 -27.54
CA LEU A 30 -1.45 -16.13 -26.28
C LEU A 30 -1.77 -17.07 -25.10
N PRO A 31 -0.77 -17.84 -24.62
CA PRO A 31 -0.87 -18.67 -23.42
C PRO A 31 -1.18 -17.83 -22.17
N ALA A 32 -1.89 -18.40 -21.19
CA ALA A 32 -2.33 -17.66 -19.99
C ALA A 32 -1.12 -17.14 -19.19
N ARG A 33 -0.07 -17.95 -19.09
CA ARG A 33 1.22 -17.57 -18.51
C ARG A 33 1.78 -16.30 -19.14
N VAL A 34 1.77 -16.22 -20.47
CA VAL A 34 2.26 -15.05 -21.21
C VAL A 34 1.41 -13.82 -20.92
N VAL A 35 0.09 -13.98 -20.78
CA VAL A 35 -0.80 -12.88 -20.40
C VAL A 35 -0.50 -12.39 -18.97
N VAL A 36 -0.17 -13.28 -18.03
CA VAL A 36 0.26 -12.87 -16.67
C VAL A 36 1.52 -11.98 -16.73
N TYR A 37 2.55 -12.40 -17.48
CA TYR A 37 3.75 -11.57 -17.67
C TYR A 37 3.48 -10.26 -18.43
N LEU A 38 2.56 -10.27 -19.40
CA LEU A 38 2.12 -9.06 -20.08
C LEU A 38 1.51 -8.06 -19.10
N LEU A 39 0.66 -8.51 -18.18
CA LEU A 39 0.02 -7.63 -17.20
C LEU A 39 1.03 -7.06 -16.20
N MET A 40 1.96 -7.88 -15.71
CA MET A 40 3.06 -7.39 -14.86
C MET A 40 3.99 -6.42 -15.60
N ALA A 41 4.25 -6.64 -16.89
CA ALA A 41 5.03 -5.69 -17.68
C ALA A 41 4.26 -4.40 -17.95
N ALA A 42 2.93 -4.47 -18.13
CA ALA A 42 2.12 -3.28 -18.35
C ALA A 42 2.11 -2.35 -17.12
N THR A 43 2.24 -2.88 -15.90
CA THR A 43 2.40 -2.05 -14.69
C THR A 43 3.79 -1.42 -14.56
N LEU A 44 4.81 -1.98 -15.22
CA LEU A 44 6.16 -1.40 -15.27
C LEU A 44 6.33 -0.38 -16.41
N PHE A 45 5.46 -0.44 -17.42
CA PHE A 45 5.46 0.43 -18.58
C PHE A 45 4.09 1.11 -18.69
N GLU A 46 3.67 1.82 -17.64
CA GLU A 46 2.33 2.39 -17.52
C GLU A 46 1.96 3.37 -18.65
N ASP A 47 2.95 4.09 -19.19
CA ASP A 47 2.77 5.01 -20.33
C ASP A 47 2.59 4.30 -21.69
N CYS A 48 2.70 2.96 -21.72
CA CYS A 48 2.66 2.18 -22.95
C CYS A 48 1.32 1.46 -23.12
N GLY A 49 0.74 1.57 -24.33
CA GLY A 49 -0.34 0.67 -24.73
C GLY A 49 0.12 -0.80 -24.81
N TYR A 50 -0.80 -1.75 -24.63
CA TYR A 50 -0.49 -3.19 -24.58
C TYR A 50 0.35 -3.72 -25.75
N LEU A 51 0.19 -3.17 -26.97
CA LEU A 51 1.03 -3.55 -28.12
C LEU A 51 2.48 -3.11 -27.97
N ALA A 52 2.74 -1.94 -27.38
CA ALA A 52 4.09 -1.49 -27.11
C ALA A 52 4.74 -2.31 -25.98
N VAL A 53 3.97 -2.65 -24.94
CA VAL A 53 4.40 -3.58 -23.88
C VAL A 53 4.75 -4.96 -24.47
N TRP A 54 3.91 -5.48 -25.36
CA TRP A 54 4.18 -6.73 -26.08
C TRP A 54 5.52 -6.69 -26.82
N ARG A 55 5.75 -5.64 -27.62
CA ARG A 55 7.03 -5.45 -28.34
C ARG A 55 8.21 -5.40 -27.38
N LYS A 56 8.10 -4.69 -26.25
CA LYS A 56 9.16 -4.64 -25.23
C LYS A 56 9.44 -6.01 -24.61
N LEU A 57 8.38 -6.78 -24.33
CA LEU A 57 8.52 -8.14 -23.77
C LEU A 57 9.19 -9.11 -24.73
N THR A 58 8.92 -8.98 -26.03
CA THR A 58 9.40 -9.90 -27.06
C THR A 58 10.64 -9.41 -27.82
N ALA A 59 11.12 -8.19 -27.56
CA ALA A 59 12.26 -7.57 -28.26
C ALA A 59 13.56 -8.40 -28.26
N GLY A 60 13.75 -9.24 -27.24
CA GLY A 60 14.93 -10.12 -27.12
C GLY A 60 14.72 -11.55 -27.65
N LEU A 61 13.59 -11.84 -28.28
CA LEU A 61 13.28 -13.16 -28.84
C LEU A 61 13.47 -13.14 -30.36
N GLU A 62 13.86 -14.28 -30.95
CA GLU A 62 13.96 -14.40 -32.40
C GLU A 62 12.61 -14.17 -33.08
N ALA A 63 12.58 -13.32 -34.10
CA ALA A 63 11.34 -12.87 -34.76
C ALA A 63 10.45 -14.01 -35.27
N ALA A 64 11.06 -15.11 -35.75
CA ALA A 64 10.35 -16.30 -36.22
C ALA A 64 9.57 -17.03 -35.12
N SER A 65 9.89 -16.78 -33.85
CA SER A 65 9.29 -17.40 -32.68
C SER A 65 8.13 -16.58 -32.07
N ILE A 66 7.89 -15.36 -32.57
CA ILE A 66 6.93 -14.42 -31.98
C ILE A 66 5.64 -14.41 -32.81
N PRO A 67 4.47 -14.74 -32.22
CA PRO A 67 3.21 -14.63 -32.94
C PRO A 67 2.87 -13.18 -33.24
N THR A 68 2.34 -12.91 -34.43
CA THR A 68 1.68 -11.63 -34.73
C THR A 68 0.40 -11.51 -33.91
N VAL A 69 0.30 -10.46 -33.10
CA VAL A 69 -0.78 -10.23 -32.15
C VAL A 69 -1.39 -8.85 -32.36
N THR A 70 -2.71 -8.75 -32.29
CA THR A 70 -3.47 -7.49 -32.40
C THR A 70 -3.85 -6.96 -31.02
N ALA A 71 -4.18 -5.67 -30.91
CA ALA A 71 -4.66 -5.08 -29.66
C ALA A 71 -5.93 -5.79 -29.14
N THR A 72 -6.86 -6.13 -30.02
CA THR A 72 -8.07 -6.90 -29.69
C THR A 72 -7.74 -8.27 -29.12
N ALA A 73 -6.76 -8.99 -29.70
CA ALA A 73 -6.36 -10.30 -29.20
C ALA A 73 -5.76 -10.23 -27.79
N LEU A 74 -4.99 -9.18 -27.47
CA LEU A 74 -4.46 -8.94 -26.12
C LEU A 74 -5.60 -8.63 -25.14
N TRP A 75 -6.57 -7.80 -25.56
CA TRP A 75 -7.75 -7.49 -24.76
C TRP A 75 -8.58 -8.75 -24.47
N ASP A 76 -8.89 -9.56 -25.48
CA ASP A 76 -9.62 -10.83 -25.33
C ASP A 76 -8.88 -11.80 -24.42
N ALA A 77 -7.55 -11.85 -24.53
CA ALA A 77 -6.72 -12.72 -23.70
C ALA A 77 -6.73 -12.28 -22.23
N ARG A 78 -6.68 -10.97 -21.96
CA ARG A 78 -6.81 -10.40 -20.61
C ARG A 78 -8.21 -10.67 -20.02
N THR A 79 -9.26 -10.42 -20.80
CA THR A 79 -10.65 -10.67 -20.37
C THR A 79 -10.87 -12.15 -20.03
N ARG A 80 -10.31 -13.06 -20.85
CA ARG A 80 -10.35 -14.50 -20.59
C ARG A 80 -9.58 -14.94 -19.36
N LEU A 81 -8.42 -14.31 -19.07
CA LEU A 81 -7.62 -14.63 -17.89
C LEU A 81 -8.37 -14.28 -16.60
N GLY A 82 -9.06 -13.14 -16.60
CA GLY A 82 -9.73 -12.62 -15.42
C GLY A 82 -8.78 -12.19 -14.30
N PRO A 83 -9.30 -11.72 -13.15
CA PRO A 83 -8.49 -11.21 -12.05
C PRO A 83 -7.95 -12.32 -11.12
N GLY A 84 -8.52 -13.52 -11.16
CA GLY A 84 -8.22 -14.62 -10.23
C GLY A 84 -6.73 -14.95 -10.14
N PRO A 85 -6.04 -15.24 -11.26
CA PRO A 85 -4.61 -15.56 -11.27
C PRO A 85 -3.75 -14.44 -10.69
N VAL A 86 -4.01 -13.19 -11.07
CA VAL A 86 -3.20 -12.04 -10.62
C VAL A 86 -3.43 -11.79 -9.12
N ARG A 87 -4.66 -11.96 -8.64
CA ARG A 87 -4.98 -11.88 -7.20
C ARG A 87 -4.25 -12.97 -6.42
N HIS A 88 -4.32 -14.21 -6.88
CA HIS A 88 -3.67 -15.32 -6.19
C HIS A 88 -2.14 -15.19 -6.19
N LEU A 89 -1.56 -14.73 -7.31
CA LEU A 89 -0.13 -14.40 -7.36
C LEU A 89 0.24 -13.28 -6.38
N PHE A 90 -0.58 -12.22 -6.27
CA PHE A 90 -0.39 -11.18 -5.27
C PHE A 90 -0.45 -11.73 -3.84
N ASP A 91 -1.40 -12.61 -3.54
CA ASP A 91 -1.53 -13.27 -2.22
C ASP A 91 -0.31 -14.13 -1.86
N LEU A 92 0.34 -14.76 -2.85
CA LEU A 92 1.59 -15.52 -2.64
C LEU A 92 2.81 -14.62 -2.39
N LEU A 93 2.85 -13.44 -3.01
CA LEU A 93 4.01 -12.54 -2.96
C LEU A 93 3.97 -11.56 -1.79
N ARG A 94 2.78 -11.19 -1.33
CA ARG A 94 2.60 -10.25 -0.21
C ARG A 94 2.94 -10.89 1.13
N GLY A 95 3.09 -10.06 2.15
CA GLY A 95 3.18 -10.47 3.55
C GLY A 95 4.53 -10.13 4.19
N PRO A 96 4.66 -10.26 5.52
CA PRO A 96 5.82 -9.74 6.25
C PRO A 96 7.15 -10.38 5.84
N ALA A 97 7.14 -11.63 5.36
CA ALA A 97 8.33 -12.34 4.92
C ALA A 97 9.02 -11.68 3.70
N SER A 98 8.25 -11.01 2.83
CA SER A 98 8.82 -10.26 1.72
C SER A 98 9.64 -9.06 2.20
N ALA A 99 9.30 -8.49 3.36
CA ALA A 99 10.01 -7.39 4.00
C ALA A 99 11.26 -7.81 4.79
N ILE A 100 11.41 -9.09 5.16
CA ILE A 100 12.52 -9.57 6.01
C ILE A 100 13.84 -9.70 5.21
N ARG A 101 13.75 -9.85 3.88
CA ARG A 101 14.91 -10.22 3.04
C ARG A 101 15.88 -9.07 2.74
N THR A 102 15.58 -7.84 3.14
CA THR A 102 16.41 -6.66 2.87
C THR A 102 16.67 -5.90 4.17
N GLY A 103 17.95 -5.57 4.43
CA GLY A 103 18.33 -4.77 5.60
C GLY A 103 17.66 -3.38 5.54
N GLY A 104 17.18 -2.88 6.69
CA GLY A 104 16.54 -1.57 6.80
C GLY A 104 15.06 -1.59 7.21
N ALA A 105 14.42 -2.75 7.33
CA ALA A 105 12.98 -2.84 7.65
C ALA A 105 12.61 -2.66 9.13
N ARG A 106 13.58 -2.72 10.05
CA ARG A 106 13.31 -2.86 11.50
C ARG A 106 13.90 -1.73 12.33
N TRP A 107 13.08 -1.19 13.23
CA TRP A 107 13.50 -0.27 14.28
C TRP A 107 13.40 -0.93 15.65
N ARG A 108 14.53 -1.01 16.37
CA ARG A 108 14.64 -1.66 17.70
C ARG A 108 14.01 -3.07 17.76
N GLY A 109 14.19 -3.84 16.68
CA GLY A 109 13.67 -5.20 16.54
C GLY A 109 12.22 -5.31 16.05
N MET A 110 11.47 -4.21 15.98
CA MET A 110 10.11 -4.15 15.44
C MET A 110 10.15 -3.86 13.95
N LEU A 111 9.31 -4.53 13.15
CA LEU A 111 9.13 -4.22 11.73
C LEU A 111 8.40 -2.88 11.61
N THR A 112 9.03 -1.91 10.94
CA THR A 112 8.44 -0.59 10.69
C THR A 112 7.50 -0.69 9.49
N VAL A 113 6.23 -0.38 9.70
CA VAL A 113 5.19 -0.45 8.66
C VAL A 113 4.39 0.84 8.59
N ALA A 114 3.77 1.14 7.46
CA ALA A 114 2.86 2.25 7.29
C ALA A 114 1.57 1.76 6.62
N ILE A 115 0.46 2.42 6.93
CA ILE A 115 -0.78 2.30 6.18
C ILE A 115 -0.93 3.56 5.34
N ASP A 116 -1.17 3.37 4.05
CA ASP A 116 -1.37 4.48 3.12
C ASP A 116 -2.41 4.14 2.05
N GLY A 117 -3.11 5.19 1.61
CA GLY A 117 -4.21 5.10 0.65
C GLY A 117 -3.91 5.87 -0.63
N THR A 118 -4.34 5.33 -1.76
CA THR A 118 -4.33 6.01 -3.05
C THR A 118 -5.60 5.70 -3.83
N TYR A 119 -5.95 6.57 -4.77
CA TYR A 119 -7.13 6.42 -5.61
C TYR A 119 -6.71 6.16 -7.05
N LEU A 120 -7.22 5.08 -7.63
CA LEU A 120 -6.95 4.67 -8.99
C LEU A 120 -8.18 4.95 -9.86
N ASP A 121 -7.99 5.72 -10.93
CA ASP A 121 -9.03 5.96 -11.93
C ASP A 121 -9.31 4.67 -12.71
N VAL A 122 -10.58 4.39 -12.96
CA VAL A 122 -11.01 3.29 -13.83
C VAL A 122 -11.79 3.81 -15.03
N PRO A 123 -11.83 3.07 -16.17
CA PRO A 123 -12.57 3.50 -17.35
C PRO A 123 -14.04 3.82 -17.04
N ASP A 124 -14.56 4.93 -17.58
CA ASP A 124 -15.93 5.36 -17.33
C ASP A 124 -16.93 4.50 -18.13
N SER A 125 -17.41 3.42 -17.50
CA SER A 125 -18.43 2.52 -18.06
C SER A 125 -19.69 2.50 -17.20
N PRO A 126 -20.88 2.22 -17.75
CA PRO A 126 -22.11 2.07 -16.98
C PRO A 126 -21.97 1.08 -15.82
N THR A 127 -21.28 -0.05 -16.05
CA THR A 127 -21.02 -1.08 -15.04
C THR A 127 -20.13 -0.58 -13.90
N HIS A 128 -19.04 0.12 -14.22
CA HIS A 128 -18.15 0.68 -13.19
C HIS A 128 -18.84 1.77 -12.38
N ARG A 129 -19.63 2.65 -13.03
CA ARG A 129 -20.43 3.67 -12.35
C ARG A 129 -21.44 3.06 -11.38
N ALA A 130 -22.13 1.99 -11.79
CA ALA A 130 -23.09 1.30 -10.93
C ALA A 130 -22.44 0.67 -9.69
N HIS A 131 -21.20 0.20 -9.80
CA HIS A 131 -20.50 -0.49 -8.71
C HIS A 131 -19.66 0.43 -7.80
N LEU A 132 -18.98 1.43 -8.38
CA LEU A 132 -18.04 2.30 -7.67
C LEU A 132 -18.64 3.67 -7.32
N GLY A 133 -19.74 4.04 -7.97
CA GLY A 133 -20.32 5.39 -7.90
C GLY A 133 -19.55 6.43 -8.72
N LYS A 134 -19.93 7.69 -8.56
CA LYS A 134 -19.16 8.86 -9.02
C LYS A 134 -18.97 9.83 -7.86
N VAL A 135 -17.86 10.56 -7.89
CA VAL A 135 -17.63 11.68 -6.97
C VAL A 135 -18.65 12.77 -7.30
N SER A 136 -19.53 13.07 -6.35
CA SER A 136 -20.34 14.28 -6.37
C SER A 136 -19.91 15.15 -5.19
N ASN A 137 -19.64 16.42 -5.49
CA ASN A 137 -19.54 17.45 -4.46
C ASN A 137 -20.81 18.30 -4.55
N GLN A 138 -21.19 18.89 -3.41
CA GLN A 138 -22.36 19.77 -3.25
C GLN A 138 -22.44 20.98 -4.21
N TYR A 139 -21.38 21.25 -4.99
CA TYR A 139 -21.30 22.34 -5.98
C TYR A 139 -21.15 21.88 -7.43
N ALA A 140 -21.09 20.57 -7.73
CA ALA A 140 -20.87 20.10 -9.09
C ALA A 140 -21.64 18.81 -9.39
N ALA A 141 -22.22 18.73 -10.59
CA ALA A 141 -22.71 17.49 -11.17
C ALA A 141 -21.58 16.43 -11.15
N ALA A 142 -21.93 15.16 -10.95
CA ALA A 142 -21.00 14.05 -10.86
C ALA A 142 -19.93 14.09 -11.97
N SER A 143 -18.71 14.51 -11.63
CA SER A 143 -17.63 14.77 -12.58
C SER A 143 -16.41 13.91 -12.23
N GLY A 144 -15.68 13.46 -13.24
CA GLY A 144 -14.52 12.58 -13.11
C GLY A 144 -14.81 11.11 -13.43
N TYR A 145 -13.72 10.33 -13.51
CA TYR A 145 -13.77 8.87 -13.67
C TYR A 145 -14.24 8.20 -12.37
N PRO A 146 -14.90 7.03 -12.44
CA PRO A 146 -15.08 6.20 -11.25
C PRO A 146 -13.70 5.83 -10.68
N GLN A 147 -13.60 5.74 -9.35
CA GLN A 147 -12.33 5.50 -8.67
C GLN A 147 -12.39 4.30 -7.72
N ILE A 148 -11.28 3.58 -7.66
CA ILE A 148 -11.03 2.54 -6.66
C ILE A 148 -10.08 3.12 -5.62
N CYS A 149 -10.44 3.00 -4.35
CA CYS A 149 -9.53 3.21 -3.24
C CYS A 149 -8.67 1.95 -3.07
N LEU A 150 -7.34 2.11 -3.18
CA LEU A 150 -6.35 1.12 -2.79
C LEU A 150 -5.73 1.59 -1.48
N THR A 151 -5.88 0.81 -0.42
CA THR A 151 -5.15 1.03 0.83
C THR A 151 -4.18 -0.12 1.05
N ALA A 152 -2.92 0.17 1.32
CA ALA A 152 -1.87 -0.82 1.49
C ALA A 152 -1.21 -0.70 2.87
N LEU A 153 -0.84 -1.85 3.43
CA LEU A 153 0.07 -1.98 4.56
C LEU A 153 1.44 -2.30 3.98
N VAL A 154 2.40 -1.40 4.16
CA VAL A 154 3.73 -1.47 3.53
C VAL A 154 4.83 -1.43 4.59
N ALA A 155 5.92 -2.14 4.37
CA ALA A 155 7.12 -2.00 5.19
C ALA A 155 7.92 -0.76 4.75
N CYS A 156 8.20 0.18 5.65
CA CYS A 156 8.78 1.49 5.27
C CYS A 156 10.17 1.36 4.62
N GLY A 157 11.06 0.54 5.17
CA GLY A 157 12.43 0.43 4.65
C GLY A 157 12.56 -0.36 3.35
N THR A 158 11.70 -1.35 3.11
CA THR A 158 11.83 -2.29 1.97
C THR A 158 10.78 -2.06 0.90
N ARG A 159 9.77 -1.24 1.21
CA ARG A 159 8.59 -0.97 0.37
C ARG A 159 7.79 -2.22 0.02
N ALA A 160 8.02 -3.31 0.74
CA ALA A 160 7.31 -4.55 0.50
C ALA A 160 5.85 -4.45 0.97
N ILE A 161 4.92 -4.87 0.12
CA ILE A 161 3.50 -4.90 0.44
C ILE A 161 3.22 -6.10 1.35
N ILE A 162 2.69 -5.81 2.53
CA ILE A 162 2.31 -6.82 3.52
C ILE A 162 0.85 -7.25 3.30
N ASP A 163 -0.03 -6.28 3.10
CA ASP A 163 -1.45 -6.50 2.84
C ASP A 163 -2.02 -5.33 2.04
N ALA A 164 -3.13 -5.56 1.33
CA ALA A 164 -3.83 -4.51 0.59
C ALA A 164 -5.34 -4.76 0.60
N ALA A 165 -6.09 -3.67 0.57
CA ALA A 165 -7.53 -3.66 0.48
C ALA A 165 -7.96 -2.71 -0.64
N PHE A 166 -8.99 -3.14 -1.37
CA PHE A 166 -9.52 -2.42 -2.53
C PHE A 166 -11.02 -2.22 -2.37
N GLY A 167 -11.54 -1.10 -2.84
CA GLY A 167 -12.97 -0.95 -3.07
C GLY A 167 -13.40 0.45 -3.46
N PRO A 168 -14.71 0.74 -3.46
CA PRO A 168 -15.23 2.04 -3.85
C PRO A 168 -14.65 3.18 -3.01
N ARG A 169 -14.38 4.32 -3.67
CA ARG A 169 -13.96 5.56 -2.99
C ARG A 169 -14.93 6.00 -1.88
N SER A 170 -16.22 5.72 -2.02
CA SER A 170 -17.26 6.13 -1.07
C SER A 170 -17.10 5.56 0.35
N SER A 171 -16.41 4.43 0.51
CA SER A 171 -16.14 3.86 1.83
C SER A 171 -15.03 4.58 2.59
N GLY A 172 -14.09 5.21 1.86
CA GLY A 172 -12.95 5.93 2.42
C GLY A 172 -11.80 5.03 2.89
N GLU A 173 -10.60 5.60 2.91
CA GLU A 173 -9.33 4.91 3.25
C GLU A 173 -9.31 4.38 4.68
N THR A 174 -9.99 5.05 5.62
CA THR A 174 -10.06 4.62 7.03
C THR A 174 -10.74 3.28 7.20
N VAL A 175 -11.79 2.99 6.41
CA VAL A 175 -12.49 1.71 6.43
C VAL A 175 -11.58 0.59 5.92
N TYR A 176 -10.85 0.83 4.83
CA TYR A 176 -9.93 -0.15 4.28
C TYR A 176 -8.70 -0.35 5.16
N GLY A 177 -8.14 0.72 5.72
CA GLY A 177 -7.07 0.63 6.71
C GLY A 177 -7.48 -0.18 7.94
N GLN A 178 -8.75 -0.09 8.37
CA GLN A 178 -9.26 -0.89 9.48
C GLN A 178 -9.23 -2.38 9.15
N GLN A 179 -9.48 -2.77 7.90
CA GLN A 179 -9.38 -4.17 7.47
C GLN A 179 -7.94 -4.68 7.52
N LEU A 180 -6.95 -3.83 7.24
CA LEU A 180 -5.53 -4.18 7.24
C LEU A 180 -4.97 -4.42 8.64
N THR A 181 -5.69 -3.99 9.69
CA THR A 181 -5.27 -4.27 11.09
C THR A 181 -5.16 -5.77 11.38
N ARG A 182 -5.89 -6.63 10.65
CA ARG A 182 -5.76 -8.10 10.73
C ARG A 182 -4.36 -8.62 10.46
N SER A 183 -3.53 -7.83 9.76
CA SER A 183 -2.17 -8.19 9.36
C SER A 183 -1.10 -7.59 10.30
N LEU A 184 -1.52 -6.80 11.29
CA LEU A 184 -0.64 -6.26 12.33
C LEU A 184 -0.43 -7.27 13.47
N HIS A 185 0.73 -7.20 14.12
CA HIS A 185 1.05 -8.05 15.27
C HIS A 185 2.10 -7.40 16.20
N HIS A 186 2.29 -7.98 17.38
CA HIS A 186 3.17 -7.52 18.47
C HIS A 186 4.67 -7.31 18.17
N ARG A 187 5.12 -7.51 16.93
CA ARG A 187 6.51 -7.23 16.51
C ARG A 187 6.57 -6.18 15.41
N MET A 188 5.52 -5.38 15.27
CA MET A 188 5.39 -4.29 14.31
C MET A 188 5.20 -2.97 15.04
N ILE A 189 5.72 -1.91 14.43
CA ILE A 189 5.36 -0.54 14.75
C ILE A 189 4.76 0.12 13.50
N VAL A 190 3.51 0.58 13.60
CA VAL A 190 2.81 1.21 12.47
C VAL A 190 2.90 2.74 12.54
N LEU A 191 3.39 3.35 11.46
CA LEU A 191 3.50 4.78 11.25
C LEU A 191 2.23 5.29 10.56
N LEU A 192 1.42 6.04 11.30
CA LEU A 192 0.09 6.49 10.86
C LEU A 192 0.08 8.00 10.66
N ASP A 193 -0.52 8.45 9.56
CA ASP A 193 -0.78 9.86 9.35
C ASP A 193 -1.94 10.37 10.20
N ARG A 194 -2.30 11.64 9.96
CA ARG A 194 -3.44 12.30 10.58
C ARG A 194 -4.80 11.74 10.17
N GLY A 195 -4.91 11.11 9.00
CA GLY A 195 -6.14 10.48 8.51
C GLY A 195 -6.53 9.25 9.33
N PHE A 196 -5.55 8.50 9.83
CA PHE A 196 -5.77 7.28 10.62
C PHE A 196 -5.76 7.49 12.15
N ALA A 197 -5.84 8.73 12.63
CA ALA A 197 -5.68 9.06 14.04
C ALA A 197 -6.98 9.11 14.86
N THR A 198 -8.01 8.31 14.56
CA THR A 198 -9.25 8.24 15.37
C THR A 198 -9.05 7.35 16.61
N ASN A 199 -9.79 7.61 17.70
CA ASN A 199 -9.68 6.76 18.91
C ASN A 199 -9.97 5.28 18.61
N ALA A 200 -11.02 5.02 17.82
CA ALA A 200 -11.43 3.66 17.49
C ALA A 200 -10.36 2.93 16.68
N PHE A 201 -9.74 3.60 15.71
CA PHE A 201 -8.68 3.02 14.89
C PHE A 201 -7.40 2.76 15.72
N LEU A 202 -6.98 3.72 16.54
CA LEU A 202 -5.79 3.53 17.39
C LEU A 202 -5.99 2.41 18.42
N ALA A 203 -7.20 2.28 18.96
CA ALA A 203 -7.54 1.16 19.84
C ALA A 203 -7.54 -0.18 19.10
N SER A 204 -8.03 -0.24 17.85
CA SER A 204 -8.03 -1.47 17.07
C SER A 204 -6.62 -1.91 16.69
N VAL A 205 -5.73 -0.97 16.35
CA VAL A 205 -4.30 -1.24 16.16
C VAL A 205 -3.67 -1.78 17.45
N ALA A 206 -3.85 -1.10 18.58
CA ALA A 206 -3.28 -1.53 19.86
C ALA A 206 -3.80 -2.92 20.30
N ALA A 207 -5.04 -3.27 19.97
CA ALA A 207 -5.62 -4.58 20.27
C ALA A 207 -4.92 -5.74 19.55
N THR A 208 -4.21 -5.48 18.44
CA THR A 208 -3.38 -6.49 17.74
C THR A 208 -2.05 -6.76 18.46
N GLY A 209 -1.74 -5.96 19.49
CA GLY A 209 -0.46 -5.93 20.17
C GLY A 209 0.63 -5.15 19.44
N ALA A 210 0.39 -4.68 18.20
CA ALA A 210 1.32 -3.82 17.49
C ALA A 210 1.44 -2.46 18.18
N ASP A 211 2.65 -1.90 18.14
CA ASP A 211 2.88 -0.53 18.54
C ASP A 211 2.49 0.43 17.41
N PHE A 212 2.17 1.68 17.76
CA PHE A 212 1.95 2.72 16.75
C PHE A 212 2.70 3.99 17.05
N LEU A 213 2.92 4.77 15.98
CA LEU A 213 3.31 6.16 16.03
C LEU A 213 2.40 6.94 15.07
N ALA A 214 1.43 7.66 15.63
CA ALA A 214 0.37 8.30 14.87
C ALA A 214 0.46 9.82 14.95
N ARG A 215 0.52 10.50 13.82
CA ARG A 215 0.40 11.96 13.78
C ARG A 215 -1.04 12.38 14.06
N LEU A 216 -1.22 13.26 15.02
CA LEU A 216 -2.52 13.84 15.33
C LEU A 216 -2.78 15.09 14.48
N SER A 217 -4.05 15.39 14.24
CA SER A 217 -4.44 16.69 13.69
C SER A 217 -4.12 17.81 14.68
N ALA A 218 -3.81 19.00 14.17
CA ALA A 218 -3.44 20.16 15.00
C ALA A 218 -4.55 20.59 15.99
N ILE A 219 -5.81 20.30 15.64
CA ILE A 219 -7.00 20.61 16.44
C ILE A 219 -7.12 19.64 17.63
N ARG A 220 -6.63 18.41 17.50
CA ARG A 220 -6.68 17.42 18.57
C ARG A 220 -5.64 17.77 19.63
N LYS A 221 -6.11 18.10 20.83
CA LYS A 221 -5.30 18.46 22.01
C LYS A 221 -5.55 17.46 23.14
N PRO A 222 -4.79 16.36 23.21
CA PRO A 222 -4.91 15.39 24.30
C PRO A 222 -4.55 16.00 25.65
N PRO A 223 -5.21 15.62 26.76
CA PRO A 223 -4.88 16.12 28.08
C PRO A 223 -3.49 15.64 28.52
N CYS A 224 -2.70 16.53 29.11
CA CYS A 224 -1.42 16.16 29.71
C CYS A 224 -1.68 15.59 31.11
N LEU A 225 -1.59 14.26 31.26
CA LEU A 225 -1.76 13.58 32.55
C LEU A 225 -0.47 13.57 33.36
N ARG A 226 0.68 13.33 32.70
CA ARG A 226 2.01 13.36 33.34
C ARG A 226 3.10 13.69 32.34
N ARG A 227 3.93 14.70 32.63
CA ARG A 227 5.12 15.05 31.85
C ARG A 227 6.27 14.07 32.15
N LEU A 228 7.07 13.75 31.14
CA LEU A 228 8.25 12.88 31.22
C LEU A 228 9.55 13.68 31.05
N GLU A 229 10.69 13.08 31.39
CA GLU A 229 12.02 13.73 31.43
C GLU A 229 12.46 14.30 30.07
N ASP A 230 11.97 13.75 28.95
CA ASP A 230 12.32 14.20 27.60
C ASP A 230 11.29 15.16 26.97
N GLY A 231 10.44 15.77 27.79
CA GLY A 231 9.45 16.80 27.39
C GLY A 231 8.13 16.25 26.84
N SER A 232 8.08 14.97 26.47
CA SER A 232 6.84 14.26 26.12
C SER A 232 5.92 14.10 27.34
N PHE A 233 4.67 13.68 27.13
CA PHE A 233 3.72 13.47 28.23
C PHE A 233 2.78 12.28 28.00
N LEU A 234 2.33 11.66 29.09
CA LEU A 234 1.29 10.64 29.07
C LEU A 234 -0.10 11.26 28.97
N SER A 235 -0.98 10.60 28.22
CA SER A 235 -2.36 10.98 27.93
C SER A 235 -3.22 9.71 27.77
N ARG A 236 -4.51 9.88 27.50
CA ARG A 236 -5.45 8.78 27.23
C ARG A 236 -6.35 9.05 26.03
N PHE A 237 -6.61 8.01 25.25
CA PHE A 237 -7.63 7.96 24.20
C PHE A 237 -8.69 6.92 24.58
N GLY A 238 -9.72 7.37 25.30
CA GLY A 238 -10.64 6.44 25.95
C GLY A 238 -9.87 5.58 26.98
N PRO A 239 -9.94 4.24 26.91
CA PRO A 239 -9.20 3.37 27.84
C PRO A 239 -7.70 3.30 27.53
N LEU A 240 -7.29 3.58 26.29
CA LEU A 240 -5.93 3.41 25.82
C LEU A 240 -5.01 4.49 26.37
N GLU A 241 -4.02 4.10 27.17
CA GLU A 241 -2.93 4.98 27.58
C GLU A 241 -1.97 5.19 26.42
N VAL A 242 -1.60 6.45 26.20
CA VAL A 242 -0.71 6.85 25.10
C VAL A 242 0.29 7.87 25.61
N ARG A 243 1.42 7.94 24.93
CA ARG A 243 2.40 9.01 25.11
C ARG A 243 2.33 9.96 23.93
N ILE A 244 2.36 11.25 24.22
CA ILE A 244 2.31 12.35 23.27
C ILE A 244 3.67 13.02 23.21
N ILE A 245 4.18 13.18 21.99
CA ILE A 245 5.41 13.89 21.66
C ILE A 245 5.01 15.09 20.81
N GLU A 246 5.33 16.28 21.29
CA GLU A 246 5.20 17.50 20.49
C GLU A 246 6.57 17.83 19.91
N CYS A 247 6.65 17.97 18.60
CA CYS A 247 7.90 18.28 17.91
C CYS A 247 7.67 19.30 16.80
N GLU A 248 8.70 20.08 16.52
CA GLU A 248 8.75 20.95 15.37
C GLU A 248 9.48 20.22 14.24
N ILE A 249 8.84 20.12 13.08
CA ILE A 249 9.42 19.52 11.89
C ILE A 249 9.65 20.61 10.87
N THR A 250 10.91 20.81 10.51
CA THR A 250 11.31 21.64 9.38
C THR A 250 11.54 20.76 8.16
N ILE A 251 10.87 21.09 7.07
CA ILE A 251 11.10 20.58 5.73
C ILE A 251 11.90 21.62 4.98
N ASP A 252 13.09 21.26 4.54
CA ASP A 252 13.93 22.09 3.70
C ASP A 252 13.98 21.47 2.30
N THR A 253 13.48 22.18 1.30
CA THR A 253 13.45 21.74 -0.10
C THR A 253 14.03 22.85 -0.97
N SER A 254 14.37 22.51 -2.23
CA SER A 254 14.77 23.52 -3.22
C SER A 254 13.71 24.61 -3.47
N GLY A 255 12.45 24.35 -3.12
CA GLY A 255 11.33 25.30 -3.20
C GLY A 255 11.12 26.15 -1.95
N GLY A 256 11.95 25.98 -0.91
CA GLY A 256 11.91 26.74 0.33
C GLY A 256 11.80 25.88 1.59
N ARG A 257 11.85 26.58 2.73
CA ARG A 257 11.83 26.01 4.08
C ARG A 257 10.46 26.21 4.72
N ASN A 258 9.82 25.10 5.12
CA ASN A 258 8.54 25.12 5.82
C ASN A 258 8.69 24.41 7.17
N THR A 259 8.22 25.06 8.23
CA THR A 259 8.26 24.53 9.59
C THR A 259 6.84 24.31 10.09
N GLY A 260 6.54 23.11 10.58
CA GLY A 260 5.24 22.78 11.18
C GLY A 260 5.38 22.07 12.52
N VAL A 261 4.47 22.34 13.44
CA VAL A 261 4.38 21.62 14.74
C VAL A 261 3.56 20.35 14.58
N TYR A 262 4.15 19.22 14.95
CA TYR A 262 3.55 17.90 14.89
C TYR A 262 3.29 17.41 16.31
N ARG A 263 2.17 16.70 16.49
CA ARG A 263 1.90 15.92 17.69
C ARG A 263 1.85 14.46 17.30
N LEU A 264 2.76 13.66 17.84
CA LEU A 264 2.79 12.22 17.64
C LEU A 264 2.24 11.53 18.88
N ALA A 265 1.33 10.59 18.70
CA ALA A 265 0.86 9.70 19.75
C ALA A 265 1.48 8.32 19.57
N THR A 266 1.88 7.67 20.66
CA THR A 266 2.46 6.32 20.63
C THR A 266 2.06 5.48 21.83
N THR A 267 2.06 4.16 21.65
CA THR A 267 1.95 3.14 22.70
C THR A 267 3.28 2.88 23.42
N LEU A 268 4.39 3.40 22.92
CA LEU A 268 5.71 3.27 23.53
C LEU A 268 5.87 4.26 24.69
N LEU A 269 5.41 3.87 25.88
CA LEU A 269 5.27 4.76 27.05
C LEU A 269 6.60 5.07 27.78
N ASP A 270 7.61 4.21 27.65
CA ASP A 270 8.89 4.37 28.36
C ASP A 270 9.82 5.36 27.64
N ALA A 271 9.99 6.55 28.21
CA ALA A 271 10.84 7.61 27.67
C ALA A 271 12.34 7.30 27.68
N ARG A 272 12.81 6.41 28.57
CA ARG A 272 14.22 6.04 28.64
C ARG A 272 14.53 4.98 27.60
N ARG A 273 13.63 4.01 27.43
CA ARG A 273 13.77 2.97 26.40
C ARG A 273 13.49 3.50 24.99
N TYR A 274 12.56 4.43 24.84
CA TYR A 274 12.15 5.01 23.56
C TYR A 274 12.17 6.55 23.63
N PRO A 275 13.35 7.19 23.52
CA PRO A 275 13.47 8.63 23.58
C PRO A 275 12.60 9.32 22.52
N ALA A 276 11.98 10.45 22.88
CA ALA A 276 11.09 11.20 21.98
C ALA A 276 11.76 11.55 20.65
N PHE A 277 13.04 11.94 20.69
CA PHE A 277 13.80 12.28 19.48
C PHE A 277 13.98 11.08 18.52
N ASP A 278 14.20 9.88 19.05
CA ASP A 278 14.32 8.67 18.22
C ASP A 278 12.99 8.34 17.54
N LEU A 279 11.87 8.54 18.23
CA LEU A 279 10.53 8.34 17.67
C LEU A 279 10.22 9.39 16.60
N VAL A 280 10.60 10.66 16.81
CA VAL A 280 10.46 11.70 15.78
C VAL A 280 11.26 11.32 14.53
N LYS A 281 12.51 10.87 14.68
CA LYS A 281 13.32 10.36 13.56
C LYS A 281 12.67 9.18 12.85
N LEU A 282 12.15 8.21 13.60
CA LEU A 282 11.44 7.07 13.03
C LEU A 282 10.22 7.53 12.22
N TYR A 283 9.48 8.52 12.71
CA TYR A 283 8.31 9.03 11.98
C TYR A 283 8.67 9.64 10.62
N HIS A 284 9.89 10.18 10.46
CA HIS A 284 10.36 10.68 9.16
C HIS A 284 10.48 9.59 8.09
N GLU A 285 10.71 8.32 8.47
CA GLU A 285 10.71 7.20 7.51
C GLU A 285 9.36 7.05 6.79
N ARG A 286 8.26 7.60 7.35
CA ARG A 286 6.97 7.59 6.68
C ARG A 286 7.00 8.39 5.36
N TRP A 287 7.75 9.48 5.27
CA TRP A 287 7.77 10.31 4.04
C TRP A 287 8.47 9.63 2.86
N GLU A 288 9.33 8.65 3.13
CA GLU A 288 9.92 7.83 2.08
C GLU A 288 8.90 6.92 1.36
N VAL A 289 7.71 6.74 1.96
CA VAL A 289 6.57 6.06 1.35
C VAL A 289 5.80 7.00 0.41
N GLU A 290 5.72 8.29 0.73
CA GLU A 290 4.92 9.29 0.00
C GLU A 290 5.68 9.95 -1.19
N SER A 291 7.03 9.90 -1.20
CA SER A 291 7.87 10.61 -2.18
C SER A 291 8.21 9.83 -3.46
N ALA A 292 7.38 8.85 -3.84
CA ALA A 292 7.55 8.04 -5.05
C ALA A 292 6.53 8.40 -6.12
#